data_AF-A0A3D1R6U8-F1
#
_entry.id   AF-A0A3D1R6U8-F1
#
_cell.length_a   1.000
_cell.length_b   1.000
_cell.length_c   1.000
_cell.angle_alpha   90.00
_cell.angle_beta   90.00
_cell.angle_gamma   90.00
#
_symmetry.space_group_name_H-M   'P 1'
#
loop_
_entity.id
_entity.type
_entity.pdbx_description
1 polymer ?
#
loop_
_entity_poly.entity_id
_entity_poly.type
_entity_poly.pdbx_seq_one_letter_code
_entity_poly.pdbx_strand_id
1 'polypeptide(L)'
;MAVVTVGLVLLATLDAEASRLDIALRLGLLGIGSGLFASPNTSALLGAAPRQRQGIAAAVLGCARNVGMVLGVALAGALFARALAAEGGSLETGAGFVPAFRITFLVVALFGAVGVVTSLARGPKSEGAQAEAKAS
;
A
#
# COMPACT_ATOMS: atom_id res chain seq x y z
N MET A 1 6.40 2.06 -1.15
CA MET A 1 5.57 3.15 -0.66
C MET A 1 5.63 4.32 -1.62
N ALA A 2 6.73 5.05 -1.83
CA ALA A 2 6.73 6.16 -2.82
C ALA A 2 6.21 5.76 -4.22
N VAL A 3 6.70 4.64 -4.77
CA VAL A 3 6.23 4.09 -6.07
C VAL A 3 4.76 3.66 -6.04
N VAL A 4 4.29 3.11 -4.91
CA VAL A 4 2.87 2.71 -4.71
C VAL A 4 1.97 3.94 -4.62
N THR A 5 2.40 4.98 -3.90
CA THR A 5 1.68 6.25 -3.76
C THR A 5 1.57 6.97 -5.10
N VAL A 6 2.65 7.01 -5.89
CA VAL A 6 2.62 7.54 -7.26
C VAL A 6 1.65 6.75 -8.15
N GLY A 7 1.66 5.42 -8.06
CA GLY A 7 0.70 4.59 -8.78
C GLY A 7 -0.75 4.81 -8.34
N LEU A 8 -1.02 5.01 -7.05
CA LEU A 8 -2.36 5.32 -6.53
C LEU A 8 -2.85 6.70 -7.02
N VAL A 9 -1.97 7.71 -7.07
CA VAL A 9 -2.30 9.03 -7.63
C VAL A 9 -2.59 8.92 -9.13
N LEU A 10 -1.81 8.14 -9.88
CA LEU A 10 -2.07 7.86 -11.30
C LEU A 10 -3.38 7.09 -11.51
N LEU A 11 -3.77 6.20 -10.59
CA LEU A 11 -5.08 5.54 -10.62
C LEU A 11 -6.22 6.48 -10.22
N ALA A 12 -5.98 7.49 -9.38
CA ALA A 12 -7.00 8.49 -9.05
C ALA A 12 -7.32 9.44 -10.22
N THR A 13 -6.37 9.64 -11.15
CA THR A 13 -6.57 10.40 -12.39
C THR A 13 -7.05 9.52 -13.56
N LEU A 14 -7.56 8.32 -13.29
CA LEU A 14 -8.15 7.48 -14.34
C LEU A 14 -9.49 8.09 -14.77
N ASP A 15 -9.67 8.26 -16.08
CA ASP A 15 -10.89 8.77 -16.69
C ASP A 15 -11.67 7.63 -17.36
N ALA A 16 -12.97 7.83 -17.61
CA ALA A 16 -13.86 6.78 -18.11
C ALA A 16 -13.47 6.23 -19.51
N GLU A 17 -12.66 6.97 -20.27
CA GLU A 17 -12.14 6.57 -21.59
C GLU A 17 -10.75 5.89 -21.54
N ALA A 18 -10.22 5.59 -20.35
CA ALA A 18 -8.89 5.01 -20.22
C ALA A 18 -8.77 3.64 -20.93
N SER A 19 -7.78 3.53 -21.81
CA SER A 19 -7.47 2.28 -22.51
C SER A 19 -7.09 1.16 -21.52
N ARG A 20 -7.51 -0.07 -21.81
CA ARG A 20 -7.19 -1.28 -21.03
C ARG A 20 -5.69 -1.43 -20.74
N LEU A 21 -4.86 -0.97 -21.68
CA LEU A 21 -3.39 -1.00 -21.58
C LEU A 21 -2.86 0.00 -20.53
N ASP A 22 -3.51 1.16 -20.40
CA ASP A 22 -3.15 2.19 -19.42
C ASP A 22 -3.49 1.72 -17.98
N ILE A 23 -4.63 1.04 -17.83
CA ILE A 23 -5.01 0.39 -16.56
C ILE A 23 -3.97 -0.69 -16.18
N ALA A 24 -3.59 -1.54 -17.14
CA ALA A 24 -2.60 -2.60 -16.91
C ALA A 24 -1.24 -2.04 -16.49
N LEU A 25 -0.78 -0.95 -17.12
CA LEU A 25 0.49 -0.30 -16.77
C LEU A 25 0.45 0.30 -15.36
N ARG A 26 -0.64 0.97 -14.98
CA ARG A 26 -0.81 1.57 -13.64
C ARG A 26 -0.89 0.50 -12.54
N LEU A 27 -1.56 -0.62 -12.80
CA LEU A 27 -1.56 -1.79 -11.91
C LEU A 27 -0.18 -2.45 -11.82
N GLY A 28 0.54 -2.55 -12.94
CA GLY A 28 1.92 -3.02 -12.98
C GLY A 28 2.86 -2.19 -12.10
N LEU A 29 2.71 -0.86 -12.16
CA LEU A 29 3.45 0.08 -11.30
C LEU A 29 3.17 -0.16 -9.80
N LEU A 30 1.90 -0.42 -9.44
CA LEU A 30 1.51 -0.78 -8.08
C LEU A 30 2.19 -2.07 -7.61
N GLY A 31 2.24 -3.09 -8.47
CA GLY A 31 2.89 -4.37 -8.22
C GLY A 31 4.40 -4.22 -8.01
N ILE A 32 5.08 -3.49 -8.90
CA ILE A 32 6.52 -3.20 -8.81
C ILE A 32 6.82 -2.46 -7.50
N GLY A 33 6.06 -1.40 -7.21
CA GLY A 33 6.24 -0.61 -5.99
C GLY A 33 6.03 -1.42 -4.70
N SER A 34 5.10 -2.37 -4.72
CA SER A 34 4.84 -3.27 -3.59
C SER A 34 5.97 -4.28 -3.41
N GLY A 35 6.48 -4.89 -4.49
CA GLY A 35 7.58 -5.85 -4.45
C GLY A 35 8.89 -5.22 -3.94
N LEU A 36 9.24 -4.04 -4.44
CA LEU A 36 10.44 -3.30 -4.04
C LEU A 36 10.44 -2.92 -2.55
N PHE A 37 9.27 -2.75 -1.94
CA PHE A 37 9.15 -2.44 -0.52
C PHE A 37 9.00 -3.69 0.35
N ALA A 38 8.24 -4.69 -0.11
CA ALA A 38 7.98 -5.89 0.65
C ALA A 38 9.28 -6.67 0.92
N SER A 39 10.20 -6.75 -0.05
CA SER A 39 11.45 -7.50 0.07
C SER A 39 12.38 -6.98 1.19
N PRO A 40 12.87 -5.73 1.17
CA PRO A 40 13.77 -5.21 2.22
C PRO A 40 13.07 -5.05 3.58
N ASN A 41 11.76 -4.73 3.61
CA ASN A 41 11.01 -4.58 4.87
C ASN A 41 10.89 -5.92 5.61
N THR A 42 10.52 -6.97 4.88
CA THR A 42 10.40 -8.33 5.45
C THR A 42 11.76 -8.83 5.95
N SER A 43 12.81 -8.67 5.14
CA SER A 43 14.16 -9.10 5.52
C SER A 43 14.74 -8.33 6.71
N ALA A 44 14.51 -7.01 6.80
CA ALA A 44 14.96 -6.22 7.93
C ALA A 44 14.27 -6.62 9.25
N LEU A 45 12.97 -6.95 9.20
CA LEU A 45 12.22 -7.37 10.38
C LEU A 45 12.64 -8.76 10.86
N LEU A 46 12.76 -9.72 9.94
CA LEU A 46 13.19 -11.09 10.26
C LEU A 46 14.67 -11.15 10.68
N GLY A 47 15.50 -10.28 10.12
CA GLY A 47 16.91 -10.14 10.47
C GLY A 47 17.15 -9.50 11.85
N ALA A 48 16.19 -8.72 12.36
CA ALA A 48 16.26 -8.12 13.69
C ALA A 48 15.86 -9.10 14.82
N ALA A 49 15.24 -10.24 14.47
CA ALA A 49 14.85 -11.27 15.44
C ALA A 49 15.97 -12.30 15.65
N PRO A 50 16.20 -12.78 16.90
CA PRO A 50 17.11 -13.89 17.17
C PRO A 50 16.75 -15.13 16.35
N ARG A 51 17.75 -15.85 15.82
CA ARG A 51 17.56 -17.01 14.91
C ARG A 51 16.55 -18.04 15.43
N GLN A 52 16.55 -18.29 16.74
CA GLN A 52 15.63 -19.24 17.39
C GLN A 52 14.16 -18.78 17.41
N ARG A 53 13.87 -17.50 17.15
CA ARG A 53 12.52 -16.91 17.17
C ARG A 53 12.06 -16.36 15.81
N GLN A 54 12.83 -16.59 14.74
CA GLN A 54 12.48 -16.10 13.40
C GLN A 54 11.16 -16.67 12.89
N GLY A 55 10.83 -17.92 13.22
CA GLY A 55 9.53 -18.51 12.89
C GLY A 55 8.35 -17.77 13.54
N ILE A 56 8.50 -17.36 14.81
CA ILE A 56 7.49 -16.58 15.53
C ILE A 56 7.38 -15.17 14.94
N ALA A 57 8.51 -14.53 14.64
CA ALA A 57 8.54 -13.21 14.02
C ALA A 57 7.87 -13.21 12.63
N ALA A 58 8.10 -14.25 11.82
CA ALA A 58 7.45 -14.44 10.53
C ALA A 58 5.94 -14.66 10.68
N ALA A 59 5.52 -15.48 11.64
CA ALA A 59 4.10 -15.72 11.91
C ALA A 59 3.37 -14.43 12.33
N VAL A 60 3.95 -13.66 13.26
CA VAL A 60 3.39 -12.37 13.71
C VAL A 60 3.32 -11.38 12.54
N LEU A 61 4.38 -11.29 11.71
CA LEU A 61 4.37 -10.43 10.52
C LEU A 61 3.28 -10.86 9.51
N GLY A 62 3.11 -12.16 9.30
CA GLY A 62 2.06 -12.71 8.44
C GLY A 62 0.67 -12.34 8.96
N CYS A 63 0.40 -12.55 10.25
CA CYS A 63 -0.85 -12.15 10.89
C CYS A 63 -1.10 -10.64 10.77
N ALA A 64 -0.11 -9.81 11.09
CA ALA A 64 -0.24 -8.35 10.99
C ALA A 64 -0.56 -7.91 9.56
N ARG A 65 0.08 -8.51 8.54
CA ARG A 65 -0.25 -8.25 7.13
C ARG A 65 -1.66 -8.67 6.77
N ASN A 66 -2.08 -9.88 7.15
CA ASN A 66 -3.41 -10.37 6.81
C ASN A 66 -4.50 -9.51 7.46
N VAL A 67 -4.34 -9.17 8.74
CA VAL A 67 -5.27 -8.27 9.44
C VAL A 67 -5.30 -6.90 8.76
N GLY A 68 -4.13 -6.33 8.43
CA GLY A 68 -4.05 -5.07 7.71
C GLY A 68 -4.73 -5.10 6.34
N MET A 69 -4.56 -6.18 5.57
CA MET A 69 -5.21 -6.35 4.27
C MET A 69 -6.73 -6.44 4.40
N VAL A 70 -7.23 -7.26 5.32
CA VAL A 70 -8.68 -7.42 5.54
C VAL A 70 -9.31 -6.10 5.99
N LEU A 71 -8.70 -5.42 6.95
CA LEU A 71 -9.16 -4.10 7.39
C LEU A 71 -9.11 -3.07 6.26
N GLY A 72 -8.03 -3.05 5.47
CA GLY A 72 -7.88 -2.13 4.35
C GLY A 72 -8.96 -2.34 3.28
N VAL A 73 -9.21 -3.59 2.90
CA VAL A 73 -10.26 -3.95 1.93
C VAL A 73 -11.65 -3.58 2.45
N ALA A 74 -11.94 -3.88 3.72
CA ALA A 74 -13.22 -3.55 4.34
C ALA A 74 -13.45 -2.03 4.38
N LEU A 75 -12.45 -1.26 4.80
CA LEU A 75 -12.53 0.21 4.86
C LEU A 75 -12.65 0.83 3.47
N ALA A 76 -11.90 0.34 2.49
CA ALA A 76 -11.97 0.82 1.11
C ALA A 76 -13.36 0.55 0.50
N GLY A 77 -13.91 -0.65 0.70
CA GLY A 77 -15.25 -1.01 0.24
C GLY A 77 -16.34 -0.17 0.92
N ALA A 78 -16.25 0.03 2.24
CA ALA A 78 -17.19 0.86 2.98
C ALA A 78 -17.14 2.33 2.54
N LEU A 79 -15.94 2.86 2.29
CA LEU A 79 -15.76 4.21 1.78
C LEU A 79 -16.36 4.37 0.38
N PHE A 80 -16.09 3.40 -0.51
CA PHE A 80 -16.63 3.40 -1.86
C PHE A 80 -18.16 3.33 -1.86
N ALA A 81 -18.75 2.44 -1.06
CA ALA A 81 -20.21 2.33 -0.92
C ALA A 81 -20.84 3.64 -0.44
N ARG A 82 -20.20 4.31 0.54
CA ARG A 82 -20.65 5.63 1.03
C ARG A 82 -20.51 6.72 -0.02
N ALA A 83 -19.39 6.75 -0.75
CA ALA A 83 -19.16 7.73 -1.81
C ALA A 83 -20.16 7.56 -2.96
N LEU A 84 -20.45 6.31 -3.35
CA LEU A 84 -21.45 6.00 -4.36
C LEU A 84 -22.86 6.44 -3.95
N ALA A 85 -23.24 6.15 -2.70
CA ALA A 85 -24.52 6.58 -2.16
C ALA A 85 -24.65 8.12 -2.09
N ALA A 86 -23.57 8.84 -1.76
CA ALA A 86 -23.55 10.29 -1.72
C ALA A 86 -23.77 10.95 -3.10
N GLU A 87 -23.28 10.30 -4.15
CA GLU A 87 -23.47 10.72 -5.56
C GLU A 87 -24.83 10.27 -6.13
N GLY A 88 -25.69 9.63 -5.32
CA GLY A 88 -26.95 9.04 -5.81
C GLY A 88 -26.74 7.92 -6.84
N GLY A 89 -25.54 7.33 -6.85
CA GLY A 89 -25.11 6.37 -7.84
C GLY A 89 -25.70 4.98 -7.65
N SER A 90 -25.73 4.20 -8.72
CA SER A 90 -26.14 2.80 -8.71
C SER A 90 -25.14 1.94 -9.47
N LEU A 91 -24.76 0.81 -8.88
CA LEU A 91 -23.87 -0.16 -9.51
C LEU A 91 -24.49 -0.80 -10.76
N GLU A 92 -25.82 -0.89 -10.82
CA GLU A 92 -26.53 -1.50 -11.94
C GLU A 92 -26.52 -0.60 -13.18
N THR A 93 -26.56 0.72 -12.97
CA THR A 93 -26.56 1.71 -14.06
C THR A 93 -25.17 2.27 -14.34
N GLY A 94 -24.21 2.09 -13.43
CA GLY A 94 -22.89 2.71 -13.46
C GLY A 94 -22.90 4.20 -13.13
N ALA A 95 -24.07 4.80 -12.85
CA ALA A 95 -24.18 6.20 -12.47
C ALA A 95 -23.44 6.47 -11.16
N GLY A 96 -22.68 7.56 -11.09
CA GLY A 96 -21.90 7.94 -9.89
C GLY A 96 -20.67 7.05 -9.60
N PHE A 97 -20.39 6.03 -10.42
CA PHE A 97 -19.26 5.12 -10.20
C PHE A 97 -17.90 5.83 -10.28
N VAL A 98 -17.67 6.60 -11.35
CA VAL A 98 -16.40 7.31 -11.60
C VAL A 98 -16.08 8.31 -10.48
N PRO A 99 -16.99 9.21 -10.05
CA PRO A 99 -16.70 10.12 -8.94
C PRO A 99 -16.48 9.37 -7.62
N ALA A 100 -17.27 8.34 -7.31
CA ALA A 100 -17.09 7.52 -6.11
C ALA A 100 -15.73 6.79 -6.10
N PHE A 101 -15.31 6.27 -7.26
CA PHE A 101 -14.01 5.62 -7.44
C PHE A 101 -12.87 6.62 -7.21
N ARG A 102 -12.95 7.82 -7.81
CA ARG A 102 -11.95 8.88 -7.63
C ARG A 102 -11.79 9.30 -6.17
N ILE A 103 -12.90 9.55 -5.46
CA ILE A 103 -12.89 9.90 -4.03
C ILE A 103 -12.25 8.79 -3.20
N THR A 104 -12.65 7.54 -3.44
CA THR A 104 -12.12 6.39 -2.71
C THR A 104 -10.61 6.25 -2.89
N PHE A 105 -10.12 6.34 -4.13
CA PHE A 105 -8.69 6.24 -4.42
C PHE A 105 -7.87 7.41 -3.86
N LEU A 106 -8.41 8.63 -3.84
CA LEU A 106 -7.74 9.78 -3.22
C LEU A 106 -7.58 9.61 -1.70
N VAL A 107 -8.62 9.13 -1.02
CA VAL A 107 -8.54 8.88 0.43
C VAL A 107 -7.55 7.75 0.72
N VAL A 108 -7.58 6.66 -0.06
CA VAL A 108 -6.60 5.57 0.08
C VAL A 108 -5.18 6.06 -0.22
N ALA A 109 -5.00 6.96 -1.19
CA ALA A 109 -3.71 7.58 -1.48
C ALA A 109 -3.20 8.44 -0.32
N LEU A 110 -4.08 9.12 0.42
CA LEU A 110 -3.72 9.88 1.62
C LEU A 110 -3.16 8.95 2.72
N PHE A 111 -3.82 7.80 2.96
CA PHE A 111 -3.27 6.78 3.86
C PHE A 111 -1.90 6.27 3.38
N GLY A 112 -1.74 6.07 2.07
CA GLY A 112 -0.46 5.74 1.46
C GLY A 112 0.61 6.82 1.67
N ALA A 113 0.24 8.10 1.59
CA ALA A 113 1.14 9.23 1.85
C ALA A 113 1.61 9.28 3.30
N VAL A 114 0.75 8.99 4.28
CA VAL A 114 1.16 8.83 5.69
C VAL A 114 2.17 7.69 5.83
N GLY A 115 1.98 6.59 5.09
CA GLY A 115 2.96 5.49 4.99
C GLY A 115 4.31 5.92 4.40
N VAL A 116 4.30 6.86 3.44
CA VAL A 116 5.54 7.45 2.89
C VAL A 116 6.21 8.34 3.92
N VAL A 117 5.49 9.23 4.59
CA VAL A 117 6.04 10.14 5.61
C VAL A 117 6.68 9.35 6.75
N THR A 118 5.99 8.33 7.27
CA THR A 118 6.54 7.45 8.32
C THR A 118 7.76 6.65 7.84
N SER A 119 7.79 6.25 6.56
CA SER A 119 8.96 5.61 5.95
C SER A 119 10.14 6.57 5.76
N LEU A 120 9.89 7.84 5.48
CA LEU A 120 10.92 8.89 5.33
C LEU A 120 11.43 9.38 6.70
N ALA A 121 10.56 9.38 7.73
CA ALA A 121 10.93 9.70 9.11
C ALA A 121 11.82 8.61 9.74
N ARG A 122 11.84 7.39 9.19
CA ARG A 122 12.94 6.45 9.40
C ARG A 122 14.15 6.94 8.61
N GLY A 123 14.92 7.84 9.22
CA GLY A 123 16.19 8.35 8.68
C GLY A 123 17.15 7.23 8.25
N PRO A 124 18.20 7.56 7.47
CA PRO A 124 19.12 6.60 6.89
C PRO A 124 19.67 5.69 7.99
N LYS A 125 19.61 4.37 7.77
CA LYS A 125 20.34 3.41 8.60
C LYS A 125 21.81 3.82 8.53
N SER A 126 22.35 4.30 9.63
CA SER A 126 23.78 4.47 9.80
C SER A 126 24.44 3.11 9.60
N GLU A 127 25.08 2.92 8.45
CA GLU A 127 25.89 1.75 8.11
C GLU A 127 27.05 1.52 9.10
N GLY A 128 27.30 2.44 10.05
CA GLY A 128 28.36 2.33 11.05
C GLY A 128 28.16 1.26 12.14
N ALA A 129 26.93 0.93 12.54
CA ALA A 129 26.72 0.05 13.71
C ALA A 129 26.84 -1.46 13.41
N GLN A 130 26.86 -1.87 12.13
CA GLN A 130 27.04 -3.28 11.74
C GLN A 130 28.51 -3.65 11.48
N ALA A 131 29.40 -2.67 11.32
CA ALA A 131 30.83 -2.90 11.18
C ALA A 131 31.50 -3.21 12.53
N GLU A 132 31.11 -2.54 13.62
CA GLU A 132 31.69 -2.78 14.96
C GLU A 132 31.29 -4.14 15.57
N ALA A 133 30.06 -4.61 15.34
CA ALA A 133 29.60 -5.92 15.84
C ALA A 133 30.20 -7.14 15.10
N LYS A 134 30.91 -6.90 13.97
CA LYS A 134 31.67 -7.93 13.25
C LYS A 134 33.17 -7.87 13.55
N ALA A 135 33.63 -6.84 14.26
CA ALA A 135 35.02 -6.60 14.61
C ALA A 135 35.33 -6.84 16.09
N SER A 136 34.31 -7.09 16.93
CA SER A 136 34.43 -7.55 18.33
C SER A 136 34.01 -9.01 18.47
#